data_AF-A0A8X6G828-F1
#
_entry.id   AF-A0A8X6G828-F1
#
_cell.length_a   1.000
_cell.length_b   1.000
_cell.length_c   1.000
_cell.angle_alpha   90.00
_cell.angle_beta   90.00
_cell.angle_gamma   90.00
#
_symmetry.space_group_name_H-M   'P 1'
#
loop_
_entity.id
_entity.type
_entity.pdbx_description
1 polymer ?
#
loop_
_entity_poly.entity_id
_entity_poly.type
_entity_poly.pdbx_seq_one_letter_code
_entity_poly.pdbx_strand_id
1 'polypeptide(L)'
;SIFDLVRPTNSACTGDTGDKGSCLTSRDCAERGGHSIGVCVNGLAQCCYFKFTCSGVTSRNETVFVNPSYPQGENGTDTCQVTVEKQPNVCQLRLDFEEFSLAQPDILGLCTKDSFMVRTTVGERLPILCGENRGQHSPPGCLQYYRSPSETVRSFNFGNPIDSRVRYLSNLRYTVCLRVEENFCSIKWETEKADSFSWGLPENAGASGSTCNDDDFITIDQGSLDGYGAGEDRFCGTSLLDRNTVISRSKPFLLKVRSNSNARENAESSQNGFSLRYIQLPCMI
;
A
#
# COMPACT_ATOMS: atom_id res chain seq x y z
N SER A 1 45.89 -11.82 -26.32
CA SER A 1 44.83 -12.72 -25.85
C SER A 1 43.72 -11.87 -25.27
N ILE A 2 42.52 -12.02 -25.82
CA ILE A 2 41.20 -11.75 -25.22
C ILE A 2 41.07 -10.49 -24.34
N PHE A 3 40.72 -9.37 -24.99
CA PHE A 3 39.98 -8.30 -24.35
C PHE A 3 38.61 -8.87 -23.99
N ASP A 4 38.45 -9.39 -22.78
CA ASP A 4 37.13 -9.62 -22.21
C ASP A 4 36.50 -8.25 -21.96
N LEU A 5 35.73 -7.79 -22.94
CA LEU A 5 34.81 -6.68 -22.82
C LEU A 5 33.83 -7.06 -21.69
N VAL A 6 34.14 -6.63 -20.47
CA VAL A 6 33.25 -6.75 -19.32
C VAL A 6 31.99 -5.96 -19.67
N ARG A 7 30.99 -6.66 -20.21
CA ARG A 7 29.63 -6.12 -20.24
C ARG A 7 29.27 -5.90 -18.79
N PRO A 8 28.91 -4.68 -18.36
CA PRO A 8 28.34 -4.51 -17.04
C PRO A 8 27.11 -5.41 -16.99
N THR A 9 27.22 -6.53 -16.27
CA THR A 9 26.06 -7.29 -15.82
C THR A 9 25.14 -6.29 -15.14
N ASN A 10 23.85 -6.22 -15.52
CA ASN A 10 22.83 -5.32 -14.96
C ASN A 10 22.87 -5.31 -13.41
N SER A 11 23.84 -4.63 -12.82
CA SER A 11 24.11 -4.65 -11.39
C SER A 11 23.47 -3.42 -10.81
N ALA A 12 22.79 -3.57 -9.67
CA ALA A 12 22.23 -2.44 -8.96
C ALA A 12 23.32 -1.40 -8.65
N CYS A 13 22.95 -0.13 -8.76
CA CYS A 13 23.79 1.01 -8.38
C CYS A 13 22.92 2.06 -7.68
N THR A 14 23.57 2.98 -6.97
CA THR A 14 22.93 4.12 -6.33
C THR A 14 23.51 5.38 -6.93
N GLY A 15 22.65 6.26 -7.43
CA GLY A 15 23.04 7.55 -7.99
C GLY A 15 23.49 8.54 -6.91
N ASP A 16 23.98 9.69 -7.36
CA ASP A 16 24.57 10.72 -6.50
C ASP A 16 23.54 11.31 -5.51
N THR A 17 22.25 11.26 -5.87
CA THR A 17 21.09 11.72 -5.08
C THR A 17 20.44 10.62 -4.24
N GLY A 18 20.96 9.39 -4.28
CA GLY A 18 20.41 8.24 -3.56
C GLY A 18 19.40 7.38 -4.35
N ASP A 19 19.04 7.81 -5.57
CA ASP A 19 18.15 7.06 -6.45
C ASP A 19 18.76 5.72 -6.86
N LYS A 20 17.95 4.65 -6.88
CA LYS A 20 18.43 3.32 -7.30
C LYS A 20 18.36 3.19 -8.81
N GLY A 21 19.44 2.70 -9.41
CA GLY A 21 19.55 2.48 -10.85
C GLY A 21 20.17 1.13 -11.19
N SER A 22 20.35 0.91 -12.49
CA SER A 22 21.10 -0.22 -13.05
C SER A 22 22.38 0.29 -13.69
N CYS A 23 23.50 -0.35 -13.38
CA CYS A 23 24.78 -0.03 -13.99
C CYS A 23 24.80 -0.48 -15.45
N LEU A 24 24.90 0.47 -16.39
CA LEU A 24 24.84 0.23 -17.83
C LEU A 24 25.89 1.06 -18.57
N THR A 25 26.23 0.62 -19.78
CA THR A 25 26.99 1.50 -20.69
C THR A 25 26.16 2.71 -21.08
N SER A 26 26.81 3.82 -21.44
CA SER A 26 26.08 5.03 -21.83
C SER A 26 25.16 4.80 -23.03
N ARG A 27 25.61 3.98 -23.99
CA ARG A 27 24.83 3.55 -25.14
C ARG A 27 23.61 2.74 -24.72
N ASP A 28 23.79 1.72 -23.88
CA ASP A 28 22.67 0.87 -23.43
C ASP A 28 21.65 1.66 -22.62
N CYS A 29 22.11 2.61 -21.80
CA CYS A 29 21.22 3.48 -21.04
C CYS A 29 20.36 4.36 -21.96
N ALA A 30 20.99 5.02 -22.94
CA ALA A 30 20.31 5.89 -23.89
C ALA A 30 19.36 5.12 -24.82
N GLU A 31 19.79 3.98 -25.38
CA GLU A 31 18.95 3.10 -26.22
C GLU A 31 17.74 2.57 -25.45
N ARG A 32 17.85 2.45 -24.13
CA ARG A 32 16.77 2.04 -23.25
C ARG A 32 15.93 3.21 -22.73
N GLY A 33 16.22 4.46 -23.10
CA GLY A 33 15.48 5.66 -22.66
C GLY A 33 15.76 6.05 -21.20
N GLY A 34 16.82 5.53 -20.59
CA GLY A 34 17.23 5.86 -19.23
C GLY A 34 18.07 7.13 -19.16
N HIS A 35 18.18 7.68 -17.95
CA HIS A 35 18.97 8.88 -17.66
C HIS A 35 20.13 8.51 -16.74
N SER A 36 21.29 9.13 -16.93
CA SER A 36 22.43 8.96 -16.02
C SER A 36 22.15 9.69 -14.70
N ILE A 37 22.25 8.97 -13.58
CA ILE A 37 22.10 9.50 -12.22
C ILE A 37 23.38 9.35 -11.39
N GLY A 38 24.46 8.84 -11.98
CA GLY A 38 25.74 8.64 -11.33
C GLY A 38 26.66 7.75 -12.15
N VAL A 39 27.80 7.37 -11.58
CA VAL A 39 28.77 6.47 -12.21
C VAL A 39 28.85 5.14 -11.46
N CYS A 40 29.23 4.08 -12.17
CA CYS A 40 29.44 2.76 -11.60
C CYS A 40 30.66 2.09 -12.24
N VAL A 41 31.13 0.99 -11.65
CA VAL A 41 32.32 0.24 -12.13
C VAL A 41 33.52 1.17 -12.31
N ASN A 42 33.88 1.91 -11.25
CA ASN A 42 35.01 2.86 -11.24
C ASN A 42 35.00 3.87 -12.40
N GLY A 43 33.82 4.28 -12.87
CA GLY A 43 33.66 5.28 -13.94
C GLY A 43 33.62 4.70 -15.37
N LEU A 44 33.69 3.38 -15.53
CA LEU A 44 33.59 2.73 -16.84
C LEU A 44 32.15 2.60 -17.35
N ALA A 45 31.16 2.76 -16.46
CA ALA A 45 29.74 2.70 -16.77
C ALA A 45 28.98 3.78 -15.99
N GLN A 46 27.72 4.00 -16.36
CA GLN A 46 26.84 4.94 -15.70
C GLN A 46 25.73 4.23 -14.92
N CYS A 47 25.36 4.82 -13.78
CA CYS A 47 24.19 4.40 -13.05
C CYS A 47 22.96 4.94 -13.79
N CYS A 48 22.24 4.04 -14.46
CA CYS A 48 21.14 4.37 -15.34
C CYS A 48 19.81 4.25 -14.59
N TYR A 49 19.00 5.29 -14.64
CA TYR A 49 17.68 5.36 -14.05
C TYR A 49 16.59 5.39 -15.12
N PHE A 50 15.59 4.54 -14.98
CA PHE A 50 14.49 4.43 -15.93
C PHE A 50 13.21 5.01 -15.31
N LYS A 51 12.93 6.27 -15.65
CA LYS A 51 11.65 6.90 -15.36
C LYS A 51 10.86 7.12 -16.64
N PHE A 52 9.55 7.03 -16.54
CA PHE A 52 8.65 7.41 -17.62
C PHE A 52 7.46 8.19 -17.05
N THR A 53 6.78 8.93 -17.92
CA THR A 53 5.71 9.86 -17.52
C THR A 53 4.46 9.67 -18.37
N CYS A 54 3.51 10.60 -18.27
CA CYS A 54 2.20 10.53 -18.89
C CYS A 54 2.24 10.20 -20.39
N SER A 55 1.19 9.54 -20.85
CA SER A 55 1.03 9.00 -22.22
C SER A 55 2.02 7.91 -22.59
N GLY A 56 2.84 7.45 -21.65
CA GLY A 56 3.78 6.36 -21.84
C GLY A 56 3.10 4.98 -21.82
N VAL A 57 3.68 4.06 -22.59
CA VAL A 57 3.39 2.62 -22.53
C VAL A 57 4.69 1.90 -22.20
N THR A 58 4.65 0.98 -21.23
CA THR A 58 5.82 0.17 -20.88
C THR A 58 5.45 -1.28 -20.64
N SER A 59 6.29 -2.20 -21.08
CA SER A 59 6.24 -3.63 -20.75
C SER A 59 7.45 -4.10 -19.94
N ARG A 60 8.29 -3.16 -19.50
CA ARG A 60 9.56 -3.46 -18.82
C ARG A 60 9.36 -3.66 -17.32
N ASN A 61 10.20 -4.50 -16.71
CA ASN A 61 10.25 -4.68 -15.27
C ASN A 61 10.93 -3.47 -14.60
N GLU A 62 10.59 -3.22 -13.33
CA GLU A 62 11.25 -2.21 -12.47
C GLU A 62 11.23 -0.78 -13.03
N THR A 63 10.09 -0.38 -13.60
CA THR A 63 9.92 0.96 -14.16
C THR A 63 9.32 1.92 -13.14
N VAL A 64 9.92 3.10 -12.98
CA VAL A 64 9.37 4.14 -12.13
C VAL A 64 8.51 5.09 -12.98
N PHE A 65 7.25 5.24 -12.58
CA PHE A 65 6.37 6.26 -13.14
C PHE A 65 6.44 7.52 -12.28
N VAL A 66 6.55 8.67 -12.94
CA VAL A 66 6.55 9.98 -12.28
C VAL A 66 5.65 10.97 -13.01
N ASN A 67 5.13 11.96 -12.28
CA ASN A 67 4.46 13.10 -12.88
C ASN A 67 5.45 13.89 -13.80
N PRO A 68 4.97 14.60 -14.83
CA PRO A 68 5.82 15.28 -15.83
C PRO A 68 6.87 16.22 -15.23
N SER A 69 6.52 16.90 -14.14
CA SER A 69 7.39 17.89 -13.48
C SER A 69 8.28 17.30 -12.37
N TYR A 70 8.28 15.98 -12.16
CA TYR A 70 9.02 15.33 -11.08
C TYR A 70 10.51 15.72 -11.07
N PRO A 71 11.10 16.10 -9.92
CA PRO A 71 10.58 15.93 -8.55
C PRO A 71 9.65 17.03 -8.04
N GLN A 72 9.32 18.02 -8.88
CA GLN A 72 8.36 19.05 -8.50
C GLN A 72 6.93 18.52 -8.57
N GLY A 73 6.09 19.00 -7.66
CA GLY A 73 4.64 18.76 -7.72
C GLY A 73 3.98 19.53 -8.86
N GLU A 74 2.76 19.11 -9.21
CA GLU A 74 1.95 19.76 -10.23
C GLU A 74 0.70 20.38 -9.62
N ASN A 75 0.28 21.52 -10.19
CA ASN A 75 -0.93 22.24 -9.80
C ASN A 75 -1.93 22.37 -10.97
N GLY A 76 -1.67 21.65 -12.07
CA GLY A 76 -2.53 21.65 -13.26
C GLY A 76 -3.77 20.78 -13.08
N THR A 77 -4.69 20.86 -14.04
CA THR A 77 -5.91 20.03 -14.11
C THR A 77 -5.79 18.86 -15.08
N ASP A 78 -4.56 18.56 -15.51
CA ASP A 78 -4.31 17.58 -16.55
C ASP A 78 -4.46 16.14 -16.04
N THR A 79 -4.95 15.25 -16.90
CA THR A 79 -5.00 13.82 -16.59
C THR A 79 -3.73 13.15 -17.07
N CYS A 80 -2.95 12.60 -16.13
CA CYS A 80 -1.80 11.78 -16.44
C CYS A 80 -2.21 10.30 -16.55
N GLN A 81 -2.18 9.74 -17.76
CA GLN A 81 -2.44 8.32 -17.97
C GLN A 81 -1.17 7.56 -18.37
N VAL A 82 -1.02 6.36 -17.85
CA VAL A 82 0.06 5.42 -18.17
C VAL A 82 -0.52 4.03 -18.42
N THR A 83 0.04 3.31 -19.38
CA THR A 83 -0.30 1.91 -19.64
C THR A 83 0.89 1.00 -19.33
N VAL A 84 0.68 0.01 -18.46
CA VAL A 84 1.67 -1.04 -18.18
C VAL A 84 1.20 -2.34 -18.81
N GLU A 85 1.96 -2.84 -19.78
CA GLU A 85 1.71 -4.10 -20.47
C GLU A 85 2.39 -5.25 -19.72
N LYS A 86 1.57 -6.15 -19.17
CA LYS A 86 2.05 -7.34 -18.47
C LYS A 86 2.76 -8.29 -19.45
N GLN A 87 3.98 -8.69 -19.13
CA GLN A 87 4.71 -9.72 -19.87
C GLN A 87 3.97 -11.08 -19.82
N PRO A 88 4.13 -11.96 -20.83
CA PRO A 88 3.43 -13.25 -20.89
C PRO A 88 3.64 -14.12 -19.64
N ASN A 89 4.88 -14.16 -19.12
CA ASN A 89 5.26 -14.98 -17.96
C ASN A 89 5.03 -14.30 -16.59
N VAL A 90 4.51 -13.07 -16.59
CA VAL A 90 4.23 -12.35 -15.33
C VAL A 90 2.79 -12.64 -14.95
N CYS A 91 2.51 -13.25 -13.81
CA CYS A 91 1.12 -13.47 -13.38
C CYS A 91 0.46 -12.17 -12.89
N GLN A 92 1.27 -11.24 -12.38
CA GLN A 92 0.79 -10.17 -11.52
C GLN A 92 1.72 -8.95 -11.57
N LEU A 93 1.14 -7.76 -11.63
CA LEU A 93 1.86 -6.49 -11.46
C LEU A 93 1.69 -6.00 -10.02
N ARG A 94 2.78 -5.52 -9.43
CA ARG A 94 2.78 -4.88 -8.11
C ARG A 94 3.10 -3.41 -8.31
N LEU A 95 2.29 -2.53 -7.72
CA LEU A 95 2.55 -1.10 -7.69
C LEU A 95 3.09 -0.69 -6.32
N ASP A 96 4.20 0.03 -6.31
CA ASP A 96 4.88 0.50 -5.12
C ASP A 96 4.82 2.04 -5.08
N PHE A 97 4.29 2.60 -4.00
CA PHE A 97 4.17 4.04 -3.81
C PHE A 97 5.38 4.59 -3.06
N GLU A 98 6.50 4.79 -3.76
CA GLU A 98 7.74 5.32 -3.18
C GLU A 98 7.57 6.77 -2.67
N GLU A 99 6.96 7.61 -3.51
CA GLU A 99 6.54 8.98 -3.18
C GLU A 99 5.13 9.18 -3.72
N PHE A 100 4.17 9.41 -2.82
CA PHE A 100 2.77 9.58 -3.18
C PHE A 100 2.15 10.64 -2.28
N SER A 101 1.99 11.84 -2.85
CA SER A 101 1.29 12.96 -2.26
C SER A 101 0.38 13.55 -3.32
N LEU A 102 -0.92 13.50 -3.07
CA LEU A 102 -1.97 14.17 -3.84
C LEU A 102 -2.75 15.09 -2.91
N ALA A 103 -3.60 15.95 -3.46
CA ALA A 103 -4.57 16.67 -2.64
C ALA A 103 -5.29 15.73 -1.67
N GLN A 104 -5.41 16.17 -0.42
CA GLN A 104 -6.11 15.43 0.60
C GLN A 104 -7.57 15.19 0.17
N PRO A 105 -8.19 14.08 0.60
CA PRO A 105 -9.63 13.89 0.41
C PRO A 105 -10.39 15.06 1.02
N ASP A 106 -11.61 15.32 0.55
CA ASP A 106 -12.46 16.35 1.15
C ASP A 106 -12.90 15.98 2.59
N ILE A 107 -13.80 16.78 3.16
CA ILE A 107 -14.29 16.54 4.52
C ILE A 107 -15.03 15.20 4.69
N LEU A 108 -15.47 14.61 3.57
CA LEU A 108 -16.20 13.35 3.50
C LEU A 108 -15.30 12.19 3.03
N GLY A 109 -13.98 12.33 3.06
CA GLY A 109 -13.10 11.23 2.67
C GLY A 109 -13.16 10.92 1.16
N LEU A 110 -13.63 11.85 0.32
CA LEU A 110 -13.72 11.67 -1.14
C LEU A 110 -12.59 12.38 -1.88
N CYS A 111 -12.02 11.70 -2.88
CA CYS A 111 -10.95 12.21 -3.71
C CYS A 111 -11.49 13.12 -4.85
N THR A 112 -11.96 14.32 -4.49
CA THR A 112 -12.66 15.24 -5.41
C THR A 112 -11.73 16.21 -6.14
N LYS A 113 -10.57 16.52 -5.57
CA LYS A 113 -9.58 17.45 -6.15
C LYS A 113 -8.58 16.72 -7.03
N ASP A 114 -7.81 15.82 -6.43
CA ASP A 114 -6.86 14.95 -7.14
C ASP A 114 -7.25 13.49 -6.90
N SER A 115 -7.03 12.64 -7.90
CA SER A 115 -7.36 11.22 -7.79
C SER A 115 -6.36 10.34 -8.55
N PHE A 116 -6.00 9.23 -7.93
CA PHE A 116 -5.24 8.14 -8.53
C PHE A 116 -6.16 6.95 -8.76
N MET A 117 -6.14 6.42 -9.97
CA MET A 117 -7.00 5.31 -10.39
C MET A 117 -6.21 4.27 -11.16
N VAL A 118 -6.42 3.00 -10.82
CA VAL A 118 -5.86 1.86 -11.56
C VAL A 118 -7.00 1.15 -12.28
N ARG A 119 -6.88 1.02 -13.60
CA ARG A 119 -7.82 0.28 -14.44
C ARG A 119 -7.18 -1.01 -14.92
N THR A 120 -7.88 -2.12 -14.75
CA THR A 120 -7.42 -3.45 -15.17
C THR A 120 -8.29 -3.97 -16.32
N THR A 121 -7.73 -4.79 -17.19
CA THR A 121 -8.47 -5.44 -18.29
C THR A 121 -9.35 -6.61 -17.82
N VAL A 122 -9.12 -7.10 -16.59
CA VAL A 122 -9.85 -8.21 -15.96
C VAL A 122 -11.12 -7.77 -15.23
N GLY A 123 -11.47 -6.48 -15.27
CA GLY A 123 -12.70 -5.95 -14.68
C GLY A 123 -12.65 -5.79 -13.15
N GLU A 124 -11.50 -6.02 -12.51
CA GLU A 124 -11.29 -5.76 -11.09
C GLU A 124 -11.36 -4.25 -10.84
N ARG A 125 -12.28 -3.82 -9.97
CA ARG A 125 -12.43 -2.42 -9.55
C ARG A 125 -11.51 -2.16 -8.36
N LEU A 126 -10.37 -1.55 -8.62
CA LEU A 126 -9.49 -1.01 -7.58
C LEU A 126 -10.02 0.35 -7.12
N PRO A 127 -9.85 0.70 -5.84
CA PRO A 127 -10.37 1.95 -5.33
C PRO A 127 -9.59 3.17 -5.84
N ILE A 128 -10.25 4.30 -5.75
CA ILE A 128 -9.67 5.61 -6.04
C ILE A 128 -8.89 6.07 -4.81
N LEU A 129 -7.64 6.48 -4.99
CA LEU A 129 -6.77 6.94 -3.91
C LEU A 129 -6.43 8.43 -4.07
N CYS A 130 -6.17 9.11 -2.95
CA CYS A 130 -5.67 10.47 -2.87
C CYS A 130 -5.03 10.69 -1.49
N GLY A 131 -4.48 11.88 -1.23
CA GLY A 131 -3.75 12.19 0.00
C GLY A 131 -2.34 11.58 0.04
N GLU A 132 -1.90 11.16 1.23
CA GLU A 132 -0.53 10.70 1.50
C GLU A 132 -0.48 9.17 1.63
N ASN A 133 0.17 8.49 0.67
CA ASN A 133 0.18 7.02 0.63
C ASN A 133 1.58 6.41 0.40
N ARG A 134 2.63 7.16 0.74
CA ARG A 134 4.03 6.68 0.69
C ARG A 134 4.23 5.37 1.46
N GLY A 135 5.01 4.46 0.88
CA GLY A 135 5.39 3.17 1.46
C GLY A 135 4.34 2.08 1.34
N GLN A 136 3.28 2.29 0.54
CA GLN A 136 2.21 1.30 0.32
C GLN A 136 2.42 0.53 -0.99
N HIS A 137 1.91 -0.70 -1.06
CA HIS A 137 2.18 -1.65 -2.14
C HIS A 137 0.96 -2.49 -2.53
N SER A 138 0.59 -2.59 -3.81
CA SER A 138 -0.65 -3.27 -4.26
C SER A 138 -0.42 -4.36 -5.33
N PRO A 139 -0.51 -5.66 -5.00
CA PRO A 139 -0.67 -6.76 -5.97
C PRO A 139 -2.18 -7.16 -6.16
N PRO A 140 -2.69 -7.48 -7.38
CA PRO A 140 -4.06 -8.00 -7.62
C PRO A 140 -4.66 -8.89 -6.53
N GLY A 141 -5.90 -8.58 -6.13
CA GLY A 141 -6.58 -9.17 -4.97
C GLY A 141 -6.22 -8.53 -3.62
N CYS A 142 -5.15 -7.72 -3.55
CA CYS A 142 -4.64 -7.08 -2.34
C CYS A 142 -4.24 -5.62 -2.62
N LEU A 143 -4.80 -4.67 -1.91
CA LEU A 143 -4.42 -3.27 -2.10
C LEU A 143 -3.18 -2.87 -1.27
N GLN A 144 -2.89 -3.64 -0.23
CA GLN A 144 -1.67 -3.54 0.56
C GLN A 144 -1.05 -4.94 0.71
N TYR A 145 0.27 -5.07 0.59
CA TYR A 145 0.96 -6.35 0.72
C TYR A 145 2.24 -6.26 1.54
N TYR A 146 2.31 -7.08 2.59
CA TYR A 146 3.42 -7.11 3.53
C TYR A 146 4.12 -8.47 3.51
N ARG A 147 5.45 -8.46 3.56
CA ARG A 147 6.30 -9.66 3.45
C ARG A 147 7.02 -10.02 4.74
N SER A 148 7.06 -9.10 5.69
CA SER A 148 7.76 -9.29 6.96
C SER A 148 6.96 -10.24 7.87
N PRO A 149 7.61 -10.98 8.80
CA PRO A 149 6.89 -11.76 9.80
C PRO A 149 6.16 -10.87 10.83
N SER A 150 6.56 -9.61 10.96
CA SER A 150 5.89 -8.59 11.78
C SER A 150 6.13 -7.21 11.18
N GLU A 151 5.08 -6.40 11.10
CA GLU A 151 5.12 -5.01 10.60
C GLU A 151 3.86 -4.25 11.04
N THR A 152 3.81 -2.95 10.75
CA THR A 152 2.64 -2.09 11.01
C THR A 152 1.86 -1.84 9.71
N VAL A 153 0.57 -2.16 9.73
CA VAL A 153 -0.39 -1.90 8.67
C VAL A 153 -1.18 -0.65 9.02
N ARG A 154 -1.32 0.28 8.06
CA ARG A 154 -2.12 1.50 8.22
C ARG A 154 -3.18 1.59 7.14
N SER A 155 -4.37 2.08 7.49
CA SER A 155 -5.33 2.51 6.50
C SER A 155 -4.75 3.64 5.65
N PHE A 156 -5.19 3.76 4.40
CA PHE A 156 -4.87 4.93 3.57
C PHE A 156 -5.26 6.22 4.31
N ASN A 157 -4.40 7.25 4.22
CA ASN A 157 -4.54 8.54 4.90
C ASN A 157 -4.57 8.53 6.45
N PHE A 158 -4.20 7.43 7.12
CA PHE A 158 -4.10 7.38 8.59
C PHE A 158 -3.24 8.53 9.16
N GLY A 159 -3.66 9.10 10.28
CA GLY A 159 -2.87 10.10 11.02
C GLY A 159 -3.64 10.70 12.19
N ASN A 160 -3.22 11.88 12.66
CA ASN A 160 -3.88 12.55 13.79
C ASN A 160 -5.32 12.97 13.42
N PRO A 161 -6.32 12.80 14.32
CA PRO A 161 -7.67 13.28 14.10
C PRO A 161 -7.70 14.75 13.67
N ILE A 162 -8.63 15.09 12.78
CA ILE A 162 -8.91 16.46 12.35
C ILE A 162 -10.35 16.74 12.75
N ASP A 163 -10.57 17.83 13.48
CA ASP A 163 -11.90 18.19 13.98
C ASP A 163 -12.92 18.25 12.83
N SER A 164 -14.05 17.58 13.04
CA SER A 164 -15.17 17.48 12.10
C SER A 164 -14.77 16.95 10.70
N ARG A 165 -13.78 16.07 10.63
CA ARG A 165 -13.31 15.46 9.37
C ARG A 165 -12.84 14.01 9.51
N VAL A 166 -13.29 13.18 8.59
CA VAL A 166 -12.79 11.80 8.45
C VAL A 166 -11.49 11.79 7.66
N ARG A 167 -10.51 11.00 8.11
CA ARG A 167 -9.23 10.86 7.38
C ARG A 167 -9.24 9.77 6.32
N TYR A 168 -9.86 8.64 6.63
CA TYR A 168 -9.87 7.51 5.73
C TYR A 168 -10.89 7.70 4.61
N LEU A 169 -10.68 6.99 3.52
CA LEU A 169 -11.50 7.10 2.32
C LEU A 169 -12.80 6.31 2.49
N SER A 170 -13.91 6.90 2.07
CA SER A 170 -15.24 6.27 2.10
C SER A 170 -15.47 5.35 0.91
N ASN A 171 -16.43 4.43 1.05
CA ASN A 171 -16.81 3.43 0.03
C ASN A 171 -15.66 2.52 -0.42
N LEU A 172 -14.69 2.25 0.45
CA LEU A 172 -13.60 1.36 0.14
C LEU A 172 -13.92 -0.09 0.52
N ARG A 173 -13.55 -1.01 -0.37
CA ARG A 173 -13.44 -2.42 -0.06
C ARG A 173 -12.13 -2.95 -0.59
N TYR A 174 -11.21 -3.26 0.30
CA TYR A 174 -9.90 -3.77 -0.07
C TYR A 174 -9.39 -4.82 0.90
N THR A 175 -8.40 -5.58 0.47
CA THR A 175 -7.73 -6.57 1.31
C THR A 175 -6.29 -6.17 1.51
N VAL A 176 -5.84 -6.24 2.76
CA VAL A 176 -4.42 -6.25 3.12
C VAL A 176 -4.00 -7.71 3.20
N CYS A 177 -2.98 -8.05 2.43
CA CYS A 177 -2.46 -9.40 2.36
C CYS A 177 -1.07 -9.48 3.00
N LEU A 178 -0.81 -10.62 3.64
CA LEU A 178 0.44 -10.88 4.31
C LEU A 178 1.03 -12.17 3.74
N ARG A 179 2.34 -12.15 3.47
CA ARG A 179 3.07 -13.39 3.20
C ARG A 179 3.06 -14.24 4.46
N VAL A 180 2.50 -15.44 4.40
CA VAL A 180 2.56 -16.40 5.50
C VAL A 180 3.94 -17.04 5.53
N GLU A 181 4.66 -16.90 6.63
CA GLU A 181 5.98 -17.52 6.81
C GLU A 181 5.87 -19.01 7.15
N GLU A 182 6.89 -19.79 6.77
CA GLU A 182 6.93 -21.23 7.06
C GLU A 182 6.96 -21.49 8.56
N ASN A 183 6.20 -22.50 9.02
CA ASN A 183 6.05 -22.85 10.44
C ASN A 183 5.35 -21.80 11.32
N PHE A 184 4.67 -20.80 10.74
CA PHE A 184 3.80 -19.87 11.46
C PHE A 184 2.33 -20.30 11.31
N CYS A 185 1.61 -20.44 12.43
CA CYS A 185 0.24 -20.98 12.44
C CYS A 185 -0.84 -19.98 12.85
N SER A 186 -0.47 -18.87 13.46
CA SER A 186 -1.40 -17.84 13.89
C SER A 186 -0.81 -16.46 13.70
N ILE A 187 -1.67 -15.45 13.74
CA ILE A 187 -1.30 -14.05 13.64
C ILE A 187 -1.93 -13.28 14.80
N LYS A 188 -1.13 -12.49 15.48
CA LYS A 188 -1.60 -11.52 16.47
C LYS A 188 -1.64 -10.15 15.83
N TRP A 189 -2.77 -9.48 15.94
CA TRP A 189 -2.97 -8.07 15.65
C TRP A 189 -3.08 -7.29 16.96
N GLU A 190 -2.51 -6.10 17.00
CA GLU A 190 -2.68 -5.15 18.10
C GLU A 190 -2.59 -3.72 17.59
N THR A 191 -3.21 -2.78 18.30
CA THR A 191 -3.10 -1.37 17.92
C THR A 191 -1.66 -0.87 18.12
N GLU A 192 -1.16 -0.04 17.21
CA GLU A 192 0.18 0.57 17.35
C GLU A 192 0.24 1.49 18.59
N LYS A 193 -0.86 2.21 18.85
CA LYS A 193 -1.09 3.05 20.03
C LYS A 193 -2.51 2.80 20.55
N ALA A 194 -2.80 3.19 21.78
CA ALA A 194 -4.13 2.98 22.36
C ALA A 194 -5.27 3.63 21.56
N ASP A 195 -4.98 4.74 20.87
CA ASP A 195 -5.88 5.56 20.06
C ASP A 195 -5.69 5.37 18.55
N SER A 196 -4.92 4.35 18.13
CA SER A 196 -4.63 4.13 16.71
C SER A 196 -5.65 3.24 16.01
N PHE A 197 -6.86 3.12 16.54
CA PHE A 197 -7.98 2.45 15.89
C PHE A 197 -9.23 3.29 16.08
N SER A 198 -9.77 3.79 14.97
CA SER A 198 -11.01 4.58 14.90
C SER A 198 -11.63 4.29 13.53
N TRP A 199 -12.57 3.34 13.52
CA TRP A 199 -13.11 2.78 12.30
C TRP A 199 -14.58 2.38 12.49
N GLY A 200 -15.49 3.26 12.08
CA GLY A 200 -16.93 3.08 12.25
C GLY A 200 -17.38 3.14 13.71
N LEU A 201 -18.65 2.84 13.92
CA LEU A 201 -19.31 2.81 15.21
C LEU A 201 -19.00 1.52 15.99
N PRO A 202 -19.03 1.57 17.33
CA PRO A 202 -19.36 2.73 18.17
C PRO A 202 -18.17 3.67 18.39
N GLU A 203 -18.43 4.97 18.52
CA GLU A 203 -17.39 6.00 18.70
C GLU A 203 -16.61 5.92 20.02
N ASN A 204 -17.18 5.27 21.03
CA ASN A 204 -16.63 5.28 22.40
C ASN A 204 -16.26 3.89 22.93
N ALA A 205 -16.31 2.86 22.08
CA ALA A 205 -15.95 1.50 22.46
C ALA A 205 -15.48 0.70 21.25
N GLY A 206 -14.83 -0.43 21.49
CA GLY A 206 -14.67 -1.47 20.48
C GLY A 206 -15.93 -2.31 20.37
N ALA A 207 -16.28 -2.71 19.16
CA ALA A 207 -17.34 -3.69 18.89
C ALA A 207 -16.85 -4.76 17.92
N SER A 208 -17.59 -5.87 17.86
CA SER A 208 -17.25 -7.00 17.00
C SER A 208 -18.48 -7.74 16.50
N GLY A 209 -18.27 -8.62 15.51
CA GLY A 209 -19.30 -9.50 14.98
C GLY A 209 -20.45 -8.72 14.35
N SER A 210 -21.69 -9.10 14.69
CA SER A 210 -22.90 -8.53 14.09
C SER A 210 -23.10 -7.05 14.37
N THR A 211 -22.57 -6.53 15.48
CA THR A 211 -22.68 -5.10 15.84
C THR A 211 -21.99 -4.21 14.82
N CYS A 212 -20.97 -4.73 14.12
CA CYS A 212 -20.25 -4.00 13.10
C CYS A 212 -20.90 -4.03 11.70
N ASN A 213 -22.07 -4.66 11.52
CA ASN A 213 -22.60 -4.94 10.17
C ASN A 213 -23.02 -3.71 9.39
N ASP A 214 -23.60 -2.77 10.12
CA ASP A 214 -24.32 -1.64 9.54
C ASP A 214 -23.38 -0.48 9.23
N ASP A 215 -22.12 -0.57 9.67
CA ASP A 215 -21.13 0.49 9.50
C ASP A 215 -19.76 -0.04 8.97
N ASP A 216 -18.74 0.78 9.16
CA ASP A 216 -17.36 0.50 8.76
C ASP A 216 -16.73 -0.55 9.67
N PHE A 217 -16.00 -1.49 9.08
CA PHE A 217 -15.30 -2.52 9.84
C PHE A 217 -14.07 -3.03 9.12
N ILE A 218 -13.18 -3.62 9.91
CA ILE A 218 -12.18 -4.55 9.40
C ILE A 218 -12.64 -5.99 9.66
N THR A 219 -12.14 -6.93 8.85
CA THR A 219 -12.38 -8.36 9.03
C THR A 219 -11.06 -9.06 9.30
N ILE A 220 -11.02 -9.78 10.43
CA ILE A 220 -9.96 -10.73 10.79
C ILE A 220 -10.69 -12.05 11.06
N ASP A 221 -10.62 -12.98 10.11
CA ASP A 221 -11.39 -14.22 10.19
C ASP A 221 -11.00 -15.01 11.45
N GLN A 222 -11.96 -15.46 12.26
CA GLN A 222 -11.73 -16.23 13.50
C GLN A 222 -10.82 -15.50 14.51
N GLY A 223 -11.03 -14.20 14.71
CA GLY A 223 -10.28 -13.40 15.68
C GLY A 223 -10.83 -13.53 17.10
N SER A 224 -9.97 -13.84 18.07
CA SER A 224 -10.31 -13.83 19.51
C SER A 224 -9.14 -13.30 20.34
N LEU A 225 -9.33 -13.11 21.66
CA LEU A 225 -8.26 -12.55 22.52
C LEU A 225 -7.04 -13.46 22.67
N ASP A 226 -7.27 -14.77 22.68
CA ASP A 226 -6.26 -15.80 22.91
C ASP A 226 -6.00 -16.67 21.66
N GLY A 227 -6.79 -16.48 20.60
CA GLY A 227 -6.74 -17.26 19.38
C GLY A 227 -7.39 -18.64 19.51
N TYR A 228 -8.20 -18.87 20.55
CA TYR A 228 -8.99 -20.09 20.73
C TYR A 228 -10.49 -19.77 20.76
N GLY A 229 -11.33 -20.78 20.53
CA GLY A 229 -12.80 -20.66 20.55
C GLY A 229 -13.41 -20.25 19.21
N ALA A 230 -14.68 -19.82 19.24
CA ALA A 230 -15.47 -19.53 18.04
C ALA A 230 -14.99 -18.30 17.27
N GLY A 231 -14.31 -17.36 17.94
CA GLY A 231 -13.83 -16.09 17.38
C GLY A 231 -14.93 -15.21 16.79
N GLU A 232 -14.58 -13.98 16.47
CA GLU A 232 -15.39 -13.07 15.67
C GLU A 232 -14.74 -12.84 14.31
N ASP A 233 -15.50 -12.32 13.36
CA ASP A 233 -15.00 -12.02 12.02
C ASP A 233 -14.78 -10.52 11.79
N ARG A 234 -15.62 -9.67 12.37
CA ARG A 234 -15.63 -8.21 12.16
C ARG A 234 -15.26 -7.45 13.41
N PHE A 235 -14.56 -6.32 13.24
CA PHE A 235 -14.13 -5.43 14.31
C PHE A 235 -14.28 -3.97 13.87
N CYS A 236 -14.82 -3.13 14.75
CA CYS A 236 -15.17 -1.73 14.49
C CYS A 236 -15.14 -0.91 15.79
N GLY A 237 -15.30 0.41 15.68
CA GLY A 237 -15.27 1.35 16.80
C GLY A 237 -13.87 1.88 17.11
N THR A 238 -13.54 2.04 18.40
CA THR A 238 -12.29 2.68 18.85
C THR A 238 -11.29 1.76 19.53
N SER A 239 -11.53 0.45 19.53
CA SER A 239 -10.55 -0.53 20.02
C SER A 239 -10.77 -1.91 19.38
N LEU A 240 -9.70 -2.72 19.38
CA LEU A 240 -9.81 -4.13 18.99
C LEU A 240 -10.19 -4.98 20.21
N LEU A 241 -11.44 -5.45 20.25
CA LEU A 241 -12.01 -6.13 21.43
C LEU A 241 -11.80 -5.26 22.70
N ASP A 242 -11.69 -5.86 23.88
CA ASP A 242 -11.48 -5.18 25.16
C ASP A 242 -10.00 -4.89 25.47
N ARG A 243 -9.05 -5.42 24.68
CA ARG A 243 -7.60 -5.38 24.98
C ARG A 243 -6.73 -4.79 23.88
N ASN A 244 -7.33 -4.16 22.87
CA ASN A 244 -6.61 -3.68 21.69
C ASN A 244 -5.77 -4.77 21.00
N THR A 245 -6.23 -6.01 21.06
CA THR A 245 -5.55 -7.16 20.46
C THR A 245 -6.53 -8.22 19.99
N VAL A 246 -6.18 -8.88 18.89
CA VAL A 246 -6.92 -9.99 18.30
C VAL A 246 -5.89 -11.01 17.80
N ILE A 247 -6.10 -12.27 18.10
CA ILE A 247 -5.31 -13.39 17.57
C ILE A 247 -6.23 -14.21 16.66
N SER A 248 -5.74 -14.55 15.48
CA SER A 248 -6.41 -15.43 14.53
C SER A 248 -5.51 -16.59 14.13
N ARG A 249 -6.11 -17.77 13.97
CA ARG A 249 -5.46 -18.96 13.39
C ARG A 249 -5.92 -19.23 11.95
N SER A 250 -6.80 -18.39 11.41
CA SER A 250 -7.33 -18.57 10.07
C SER A 250 -6.25 -18.24 9.05
N LYS A 251 -6.01 -19.16 8.11
CA LYS A 251 -5.11 -18.97 6.98
C LYS A 251 -5.93 -18.91 5.67
N PRO A 252 -5.51 -18.10 4.68
CA PRO A 252 -4.36 -17.19 4.72
C PRO A 252 -4.57 -16.00 5.67
N PHE A 253 -3.46 -15.42 6.19
CA PHE A 253 -3.54 -14.22 7.02
C PHE A 253 -3.92 -13.02 6.16
N LEU A 254 -5.17 -12.58 6.30
CA LEU A 254 -5.75 -11.45 5.57
C LEU A 254 -6.40 -10.49 6.57
N LEU A 255 -6.32 -9.20 6.26
CA LEU A 255 -7.10 -8.16 6.90
C LEU A 255 -7.97 -7.51 5.82
N LYS A 256 -9.28 -7.75 5.83
CA LYS A 256 -10.20 -7.15 4.85
C LYS A 256 -10.73 -5.85 5.44
N VAL A 257 -10.83 -4.81 4.64
CA VAL A 257 -11.24 -3.48 5.09
C VAL A 257 -12.48 -3.07 4.32
N ARG A 258 -13.48 -2.58 5.05
CA ARG A 258 -14.71 -2.02 4.50
C ARG A 258 -14.94 -0.64 5.11
N SER A 259 -15.12 0.35 4.26
CA SER A 259 -15.83 1.59 4.57
C SER A 259 -17.07 1.72 3.68
N ASN A 260 -18.17 2.18 4.25
CA ASN A 260 -19.44 2.44 3.62
C ASN A 260 -19.47 3.88 3.06
N SER A 261 -20.65 4.33 2.64
CA SER A 261 -20.86 5.67 2.09
C SER A 261 -21.14 6.75 3.14
N ASN A 262 -21.24 6.38 4.42
CA ASN A 262 -21.62 7.27 5.51
C ASN A 262 -20.45 8.11 6.02
N ALA A 263 -19.81 8.81 5.09
CA ALA A 263 -18.68 9.68 5.38
C ALA A 263 -19.00 10.81 6.37
N ARG A 264 -20.26 11.23 6.42
CA ARG A 264 -20.70 12.38 7.21
C ARG A 264 -20.62 12.09 8.71
N GLU A 265 -21.16 10.96 9.15
CA GLU A 265 -21.12 10.57 10.57
C GLU A 265 -19.67 10.32 11.02
N ASN A 266 -18.88 9.68 10.17
CA ASN A 266 -17.45 9.47 10.41
C ASN A 266 -16.69 10.80 10.54
N ALA A 267 -17.08 11.81 9.76
CA ALA A 267 -16.48 13.14 9.81
C ALA A 267 -16.90 13.91 11.06
N GLU A 268 -18.19 13.91 11.41
CA GLU A 268 -18.69 14.49 12.66
C GLU A 268 -17.97 13.89 13.89
N SER A 269 -17.58 12.62 13.80
CA SER A 269 -16.79 11.89 14.81
C SER A 269 -15.27 12.04 14.70
N SER A 270 -14.77 12.81 13.74
CA SER A 270 -13.33 13.03 13.49
C SER A 270 -12.50 11.75 13.33
N GLN A 271 -13.09 10.68 12.75
CA GLN A 271 -12.45 9.37 12.72
C GLN A 271 -11.19 9.36 11.85
N ASN A 272 -10.13 8.74 12.37
CA ASN A 272 -8.78 8.92 11.83
C ASN A 272 -8.16 7.65 11.20
N GLY A 273 -8.90 6.55 11.15
CA GLY A 273 -8.48 5.31 10.51
C GLY A 273 -7.89 4.29 11.48
N PHE A 274 -7.04 3.40 10.98
CA PHE A 274 -6.33 2.45 11.83
C PHE A 274 -4.83 2.38 11.55
N SER A 275 -4.07 2.06 12.59
CA SER A 275 -2.68 1.60 12.55
C SER A 275 -2.53 0.40 13.48
N LEU A 276 -2.29 -0.76 12.89
CA LEU A 276 -2.25 -2.05 13.56
C LEU A 276 -0.90 -2.72 13.33
N ARG A 277 -0.26 -3.18 14.41
CA ARG A 277 0.90 -4.07 14.32
C ARG A 277 0.42 -5.51 14.21
N TYR A 278 0.97 -6.25 13.25
CA TYR A 278 0.82 -7.71 13.24
C TYR A 278 2.12 -8.40 13.63
N ILE A 279 1.98 -9.58 14.22
CA ILE A 279 3.06 -10.49 14.55
C ILE A 279 2.58 -11.90 14.18
N GLN A 280 3.22 -12.53 13.21
CA GLN A 280 3.00 -13.96 12.97
C GLN A 280 3.60 -14.74 14.15
N LEU A 281 2.87 -15.74 14.63
CA LEU A 281 3.29 -16.62 15.72
C LEU A 281 3.58 -18.05 15.19
N PRO A 282 4.68 -18.68 15.63
CA PRO A 282 5.03 -20.03 15.22
C PRO A 282 3.95 -21.03 15.65
N CYS A 283 3.86 -22.15 14.94
CA CYS A 283 3.04 -23.28 15.36
C CYS A 283 3.52 -23.79 16.72
N MET A 284 2.60 -23.92 17.68
CA MET A 284 2.91 -24.59 18.95
C MET A 284 2.95 -26.10 18.69
N ILE A 285 4.06 -26.74 19.09
CA ILE A 285 4.27 -28.21 19.02
C ILE A 285 3.62 -28.87 20.23
#